data_AF-A0A351L6N4-F1
#
_entry.id   AF-A0A351L6N4-F1
#
_cell.length_a   1.000
_cell.length_b   1.000
_cell.length_c   1.000
_cell.angle_alpha   90.00
_cell.angle_beta   90.00
_cell.angle_gamma   90.00
#
_symmetry.space_group_name_H-M   'P 1'
#
loop_
_entity.id
_entity.type
_entity.pdbx_description
1 polymer ?
#
loop_
_entity_poly.entity_id
_entity_poly.type
_entity_poly.pdbx_seq_one_letter_code
_entity_poly.pdbx_strand_id
1 'polypeptide(L)'
;MLQKKPTKKLMILSTTTCRKILTITGIALLTSSVYLGEAQAQSFTNSGSLSPKAERKRIVEIPAILLGSKGLETSLNSRLVASFSVGVESPTQTAHKASCLLPSVSCPLPPALIAQNLGGIVRKIPLEEVAPPAMSSAKTVTNAEFNQARIELKSDGSLIYILRGRNQQGFEVEVQVTPSGTISQVDEQIEVSGVPEVAVKAFKRWAPNDQLISTWRSTRLGEFFYQFVIQDFWLEISADGNKVVIYRKKINI
;
A
#
# COMPACT_ATOMS: atom_id res chain seq x y z
N MET A 1 9.72 -59.16 -20.10
CA MET A 1 9.26 -57.85 -20.60
C MET A 1 9.87 -56.74 -19.74
N LEU A 2 10.93 -56.08 -20.19
CA LEU A 2 11.54 -54.96 -19.46
C LEU A 2 10.74 -53.67 -19.72
N GLN A 3 10.13 -53.11 -18.68
CA GLN A 3 9.50 -51.79 -18.78
C GLN A 3 10.56 -50.68 -18.82
N LYS A 4 10.55 -49.93 -19.92
CA LYS A 4 11.45 -48.80 -20.19
C LYS A 4 10.93 -47.56 -19.47
N LYS A 5 11.71 -47.08 -18.49
CA LYS A 5 11.41 -45.91 -17.65
C LYS A 5 11.47 -44.62 -18.48
N PRO A 6 10.43 -43.76 -18.49
CA PRO A 6 10.45 -42.53 -19.28
C PRO A 6 11.36 -41.48 -18.64
N THR A 7 12.36 -41.03 -19.40
CA THR A 7 13.28 -39.96 -19.03
C THR A 7 12.59 -38.61 -19.25
N LYS A 8 12.35 -37.86 -18.17
CA LYS A 8 11.84 -36.49 -18.24
C LYS A 8 12.95 -35.57 -18.80
N LYS A 9 12.74 -35.09 -20.02
CA LYS A 9 13.64 -34.15 -20.70
C LYS A 9 13.35 -32.74 -20.19
N LEU A 10 14.30 -32.17 -19.45
CA LEU A 10 14.25 -30.78 -19.00
C LEU A 10 14.46 -29.86 -20.21
N MET A 11 13.42 -29.10 -20.58
CA MET A 11 13.47 -28.16 -21.68
C MET A 11 13.63 -26.75 -21.10
N ILE A 12 14.84 -26.20 -21.17
CA ILE A 12 15.15 -24.82 -20.77
C ILE A 12 14.89 -23.93 -21.99
N LEU A 13 13.81 -23.16 -21.97
CA LEU A 13 13.54 -22.10 -22.94
C LEU A 13 14.16 -20.80 -22.41
N SER A 14 15.36 -20.48 -22.89
CA SER A 14 16.00 -19.17 -22.72
C SER A 14 15.51 -18.23 -23.80
N THR A 15 14.67 -17.26 -23.45
CA THR A 15 14.28 -16.17 -24.36
C THR A 15 15.34 -15.08 -24.30
N THR A 16 16.17 -15.03 -25.33
CA THR A 16 17.14 -13.96 -25.55
C THR A 16 16.43 -12.69 -26.03
N THR A 17 16.20 -11.74 -25.13
CA THR A 17 16.02 -10.34 -25.53
C THR A 17 16.76 -9.44 -24.54
N CYS A 18 18.08 -9.48 -24.70
CA CYS A 18 19.03 -8.57 -24.07
C CYS A 18 18.94 -7.22 -24.77
N ARG A 19 18.12 -6.29 -24.25
CA ARG A 19 18.25 -4.86 -24.58
C ARG A 19 19.08 -4.18 -23.51
N LYS A 20 20.34 -3.94 -23.87
CA LYS A 20 21.24 -2.99 -23.22
C LYS A 20 20.62 -1.59 -23.35
N ILE A 21 20.34 -0.93 -22.22
CA ILE A 21 20.32 0.53 -22.14
C ILE A 21 21.34 0.89 -21.08
N LEU A 22 22.56 1.12 -21.57
CA LEU A 22 23.63 1.79 -20.85
C LEU A 22 23.46 3.28 -21.20
N THR A 23 23.01 4.10 -20.24
CA THR A 23 23.12 5.55 -20.37
C THR A 23 23.93 6.08 -19.20
N ILE A 24 25.02 6.72 -19.57
CA ILE A 24 26.15 7.20 -18.80
C ILE A 24 25.85 8.62 -18.28
N THR A 25 26.16 8.84 -17.01
CA THR A 25 26.69 10.06 -16.35
C THR A 25 26.01 11.42 -16.55
N GLY A 26 25.61 12.00 -15.42
CA GLY A 26 25.42 13.44 -15.26
C GLY A 26 25.10 13.80 -13.81
N ILE A 27 26.12 13.86 -12.95
CA ILE A 27 26.01 14.49 -11.63
C ILE A 27 25.98 16.00 -11.88
N ALA A 28 24.82 16.63 -11.68
CA ALA A 28 24.72 18.07 -11.52
C ALA A 28 24.62 18.36 -10.01
N LEU A 29 25.74 18.79 -9.42
CA LEU A 29 25.77 19.44 -8.12
C LEU A 29 25.23 20.86 -8.30
N LEU A 30 23.97 21.09 -7.94
CA LEU A 30 23.43 22.43 -7.75
C LEU A 30 23.52 22.77 -6.26
N THR A 31 24.59 23.47 -5.90
CA THR A 31 24.66 24.20 -4.63
C THR A 31 23.87 25.50 -4.78
N SER A 32 22.58 25.48 -4.52
CA SER A 32 21.81 26.71 -4.30
C SER A 32 21.81 27.01 -2.81
N SER A 33 22.73 27.87 -2.38
CA SER A 33 22.65 28.58 -1.11
C SER A 33 21.47 29.55 -1.17
N VAL A 34 20.41 29.29 -0.40
CA VAL A 34 19.36 30.28 -0.15
C VAL A 34 19.83 31.13 1.02
N TYR A 35 20.19 32.37 0.71
CA TYR A 35 20.51 33.41 1.66
C TYR A 35 19.23 33.81 2.40
N LEU A 36 19.28 33.86 3.74
CA LEU A 36 18.23 34.42 4.58
C LEU A 36 18.14 35.94 4.31
N GLY A 37 17.00 36.38 3.77
CA GLY A 37 16.60 37.78 3.78
C GLY A 37 15.40 37.93 4.71
N GLU A 38 15.62 38.54 5.88
CA GLU A 38 14.55 39.05 6.72
C GLU A 38 13.82 40.17 5.96
N ALA A 39 12.55 39.95 5.64
CA ALA A 39 11.66 40.99 5.12
C ALA A 39 10.41 41.06 5.98
N GLN A 40 10.36 42.14 6.75
CA GLN A 40 9.26 42.60 7.58
C GLN A 40 8.08 42.99 6.67
N ALA A 41 6.95 42.30 6.76
CA ALA A 41 5.74 42.64 6.01
C ALA A 41 4.85 43.59 6.82
N GLN A 42 4.84 44.87 6.43
CA GLN A 42 3.77 45.82 6.73
C GLN A 42 2.61 45.61 5.74
N SER A 43 1.39 45.89 6.19
CA SER A 43 0.14 45.52 5.53
C SER A 43 -0.61 46.71 4.93
N PHE A 44 -1.34 46.40 3.85
CA PHE A 44 -2.49 47.09 3.22
C PHE A 44 -2.33 48.53 2.69
N THR A 45 -2.51 48.71 1.37
CA THR A 45 -3.81 49.10 0.77
C THR A 45 -3.71 49.27 -0.76
N ASN A 46 -4.88 49.10 -1.39
CA ASN A 46 -5.34 49.65 -2.67
C ASN A 46 -5.14 48.91 -4.01
N SER A 47 -6.28 48.37 -4.47
CA SER A 47 -7.02 48.65 -5.71
C SER A 47 -6.27 48.92 -7.02
N GLY A 48 -6.76 48.29 -8.09
CA GLY A 48 -6.46 48.72 -9.46
C GLY A 48 -6.50 47.60 -10.48
N SER A 49 -7.66 47.42 -11.10
CA SER A 49 -7.88 46.70 -12.35
C SER A 49 -6.89 47.07 -13.45
N LEU A 50 -6.47 46.09 -14.28
CA LEU A 50 -6.42 46.16 -15.75
C LEU A 50 -5.88 44.85 -16.37
N SER A 51 -6.66 44.31 -17.29
CA SER A 51 -6.34 43.28 -18.31
C SER A 51 -5.65 43.96 -19.53
N PRO A 52 -5.18 43.29 -20.62
CA PRO A 52 -4.90 41.87 -20.90
C PRO A 52 -3.46 41.64 -21.47
N LYS A 53 -2.99 40.38 -21.53
CA LYS A 53 -2.26 39.90 -22.72
C LYS A 53 -2.21 38.38 -22.82
N ALA A 54 -2.50 37.91 -24.02
CA ALA A 54 -2.62 36.52 -24.40
C ALA A 54 -1.25 35.82 -24.43
N GLU A 55 -1.20 34.59 -23.90
CA GLU A 55 -0.12 33.65 -24.17
C GLU A 55 -0.67 32.27 -24.52
N ARG A 56 0.02 31.67 -25.49
CA ARG A 56 -0.46 30.71 -26.48
C ARG A 56 -0.18 29.29 -25.97
N LYS A 57 -1.17 28.65 -25.34
CA LYS A 57 -1.10 27.20 -25.03
C LYS A 57 -1.42 26.37 -26.26
N ARG A 58 -0.46 25.55 -26.73
CA ARG A 58 -0.74 24.43 -27.63
C ARG A 58 -1.30 23.28 -26.80
N ILE A 59 -2.58 23.02 -26.96
CA ILE A 59 -3.25 21.79 -26.55
C ILE A 59 -3.29 20.90 -27.79
N VAL A 60 -2.81 19.66 -27.68
CA VAL A 60 -3.01 18.63 -28.70
C VAL A 60 -4.28 17.89 -28.30
N GLU A 61 -5.38 18.23 -28.95
CA GLU A 61 -6.66 17.52 -28.85
C GLU A 61 -6.60 16.26 -29.72
N ILE A 62 -6.99 15.12 -29.14
CA ILE A 62 -7.32 13.89 -29.85
C ILE A 62 -8.84 13.86 -29.98
N PRO A 63 -9.43 13.66 -31.16
CA PRO A 63 -10.87 13.79 -31.36
C PRO A 63 -11.63 12.67 -30.64
N ALA A 64 -12.47 13.05 -29.66
CA ALA A 64 -13.48 12.19 -29.09
C ALA A 64 -14.68 12.10 -30.04
N ILE A 65 -14.97 10.88 -30.47
CA ILE A 65 -16.13 10.55 -31.29
C ILE A 65 -17.41 10.70 -30.46
N LEU A 66 -18.38 11.40 -31.06
CA LEU A 66 -19.76 11.60 -30.62
C LEU A 66 -20.43 10.30 -30.14
N LEU A 67 -20.90 10.30 -28.89
CA LEU A 67 -22.09 9.55 -28.49
C LEU A 67 -22.93 10.46 -27.61
N GLY A 68 -24.07 10.88 -28.17
CA GLY A 68 -25.01 11.78 -27.52
C GLY A 68 -25.67 11.11 -26.32
N SER A 69 -25.85 11.88 -25.26
CA SER A 69 -26.80 11.56 -24.20
C SER A 69 -27.45 12.88 -23.77
N LYS A 70 -28.76 12.91 -23.96
CA LYS A 70 -29.65 14.02 -23.61
C LYS A 70 -29.75 14.12 -22.08
N GLY A 71 -30.00 15.35 -21.64
CA GLY A 71 -29.88 15.78 -20.27
C GLY A 71 -30.89 15.19 -19.28
N LEU A 72 -30.57 15.41 -18.01
CA LEU A 72 -31.56 15.76 -17.00
C LEU A 72 -30.87 16.59 -15.91
N GLU A 73 -31.32 17.84 -15.80
CA GLU A 73 -30.98 18.74 -14.70
C GLU A 73 -31.76 18.37 -13.43
N THR A 74 -31.10 18.48 -12.28
CA THR A 74 -31.63 18.98 -10.98
C THR A 74 -30.43 18.95 -10.00
N SER A 75 -29.82 20.07 -9.61
CA SER A 75 -30.26 21.04 -8.59
C SER A 75 -30.53 20.42 -7.20
N LEU A 76 -29.58 20.55 -6.26
CA LEU A 76 -29.75 21.33 -5.02
C LEU A 76 -28.64 21.07 -3.97
N ASN A 77 -28.06 22.18 -3.53
CA ASN A 77 -27.55 22.51 -2.19
C ASN A 77 -27.64 21.43 -1.10
N SER A 78 -26.52 21.18 -0.41
CA SER A 78 -26.31 21.77 0.93
C SER A 78 -24.94 21.41 1.49
N ARG A 79 -24.18 22.45 1.85
CA ARG A 79 -23.05 22.41 2.77
C ARG A 79 -23.52 21.88 4.14
N LEU A 80 -22.80 20.92 4.70
CA LEU A 80 -22.74 20.71 6.14
C LEU A 80 -21.30 20.42 6.53
N VAL A 81 -20.61 21.50 6.93
CA VAL A 81 -19.34 21.47 7.64
C VAL A 81 -19.70 21.28 9.10
N ALA A 82 -19.44 20.10 9.66
CA ALA A 82 -19.52 19.85 11.08
C ALA A 82 -18.09 19.80 11.63
N SER A 83 -17.62 20.94 12.13
CA SER A 83 -16.39 21.04 12.92
C SER A 83 -16.73 20.69 14.37
N PHE A 84 -16.26 19.54 14.86
CA PHE A 84 -16.29 19.23 16.28
C PHE A 84 -14.93 19.56 16.91
N SER A 85 -14.91 20.59 17.75
CA SER A 85 -13.81 20.88 18.66
C SER A 85 -14.16 20.28 20.03
N VAL A 86 -13.43 19.23 20.43
CA VAL A 86 -13.52 18.69 21.79
C VAL A 86 -12.43 19.34 22.63
N GLY A 87 -12.86 20.00 23.70
CA GLY A 87 -12.00 20.67 24.68
C GLY A 87 -11.13 19.67 25.42
N VAL A 88 -9.85 20.03 25.58
CA VAL A 88 -8.88 19.32 26.39
C VAL A 88 -8.89 19.96 27.78
N GLU A 89 -9.51 19.31 28.76
CA GLU A 89 -9.29 19.62 30.17
C GLU A 89 -8.03 18.89 30.66
N SER A 90 -7.08 19.66 31.20
CA SER A 90 -5.85 19.16 31.81
C SER A 90 -6.06 18.92 33.31
N PRO A 91 -5.81 17.72 33.85
CA PRO A 91 -5.62 17.53 35.27
C PRO A 91 -4.12 17.59 35.63
N THR A 92 -3.83 18.60 36.42
CA THR A 92 -2.82 18.75 37.48
C THR A 92 -1.86 17.56 37.72
N GLN A 93 -0.57 17.82 37.48
CA GLN A 93 0.55 16.98 37.91
C GLN A 93 0.70 16.98 39.44
N THR A 94 0.55 15.82 40.07
CA THR A 94 1.06 15.56 41.43
C THR A 94 2.27 14.64 41.31
N ALA A 95 3.45 15.19 41.57
CA ALA A 95 4.71 14.47 41.54
C ALA A 95 4.84 13.55 42.76
N HIS A 96 4.81 12.23 42.54
CA HIS A 96 5.30 11.25 43.51
C HIS A 96 6.59 10.61 43.00
N LYS A 97 7.68 10.96 43.68
CA LYS A 97 9.02 10.41 43.54
C LYS A 97 9.03 9.01 44.15
N ALA A 98 8.91 7.97 43.33
CA ALA A 98 9.12 6.58 43.73
C ALA A 98 10.41 6.05 43.09
N SER A 99 11.44 5.94 43.91
CA SER A 99 12.71 5.27 43.61
C SER A 99 12.54 3.78 43.88
N CYS A 100 12.47 2.96 42.83
CA CYS A 100 12.56 1.52 42.93
C CYS A 100 13.69 1.01 42.05
N LEU A 101 14.80 0.65 42.71
CA LEU A 101 15.86 -0.20 42.19
C LEU A 101 15.24 -1.55 41.80
N LEU A 102 15.30 -1.90 40.52
CA LEU A 102 14.94 -3.23 40.04
C LEU A 102 16.21 -4.05 39.72
N PRO A 103 16.25 -5.33 40.08
CA PRO A 103 17.34 -6.23 39.73
C PRO A 103 17.32 -6.56 38.23
N SER A 104 18.52 -6.63 37.64
CA SER A 104 18.77 -7.07 36.28
C SER A 104 18.44 -8.55 36.12
N VAL A 105 17.22 -8.86 35.71
CA VAL A 105 16.82 -10.21 35.28
C VAL A 105 17.15 -10.33 33.79
N SER A 106 18.21 -11.06 33.45
CA SER A 106 18.49 -11.43 32.07
C SER A 106 17.47 -12.49 31.62
N CYS A 107 16.42 -12.08 30.91
CA CYS A 107 15.57 -13.03 30.21
C CYS A 107 16.32 -13.55 28.97
N PRO A 108 16.53 -14.87 28.82
CA PRO A 108 17.00 -15.43 27.56
C PRO A 108 15.88 -15.26 26.54
N LEU A 109 16.09 -14.36 25.57
CA LEU A 109 15.21 -14.22 24.42
C LEU A 109 15.19 -15.56 23.66
N PRO A 110 14.02 -16.15 23.36
CA PRO A 110 13.95 -17.31 22.50
C PRO A 110 14.46 -16.93 21.09
N PRO A 111 15.12 -17.86 20.36
CA PRO A 111 15.61 -17.61 19.02
C PRO A 111 14.42 -17.41 18.07
N ALA A 112 14.04 -16.17 17.87
CA ALA A 112 13.13 -15.79 16.79
C ALA A 112 13.88 -15.99 15.47
N LEU A 113 13.52 -17.05 14.75
CA LEU A 113 13.96 -17.25 13.36
C LEU A 113 13.37 -16.13 12.50
N ILE A 114 14.17 -15.09 12.24
CA ILE A 114 13.79 -13.96 11.40
C ILE A 114 13.83 -14.40 9.94
N ALA A 115 12.65 -14.57 9.35
CA ALA A 115 12.49 -14.72 7.91
C ALA A 115 12.80 -13.37 7.24
N GLN A 116 14.03 -13.22 6.73
CA GLN A 116 14.39 -12.13 5.82
C GLN A 116 13.65 -12.34 4.48
N ASN A 117 12.48 -11.72 4.36
CA ASN A 117 11.92 -11.32 3.07
C ASN A 117 12.40 -9.89 2.80
N LEU A 118 12.65 -9.56 1.54
CA LEU A 118 13.31 -8.34 1.05
C LEU A 118 12.50 -7.03 1.28
N GLY A 119 11.68 -6.95 2.34
CA GLY A 119 10.78 -5.83 2.70
C GLY A 119 10.90 -5.32 4.15
N GLY A 120 11.54 -6.07 5.05
CA GLY A 120 11.70 -5.67 6.45
C GLY A 120 11.83 -6.86 7.41
N ILE A 121 12.10 -6.58 8.68
CA ILE A 121 12.08 -7.58 9.76
C ILE A 121 10.65 -7.72 10.24
N VAL A 122 10.04 -8.89 10.01
CA VAL A 122 8.66 -9.17 10.43
C VAL A 122 8.63 -9.99 11.72
N ARG A 123 7.85 -9.55 12.70
CA ARG A 123 7.64 -10.25 13.98
C ARG A 123 6.14 -10.32 14.29
N LYS A 124 5.65 -11.48 14.75
CA LYS A 124 4.28 -11.60 15.28
C LYS A 124 4.19 -10.88 16.63
N ILE A 125 3.10 -10.15 16.86
CA ILE A 125 2.82 -9.48 18.13
C ILE A 125 1.39 -9.82 18.59
N PRO A 126 1.11 -9.75 19.91
CA PRO A 126 -0.26 -9.77 20.41
C PRO A 126 -1.02 -8.51 19.97
N LEU A 127 -2.36 -8.58 19.91
CA LEU A 127 -3.18 -7.44 19.42
C LEU A 127 -3.13 -6.24 20.37
N GLU A 128 -2.87 -6.50 21.65
CA GLU A 128 -2.75 -5.52 22.72
C GLU A 128 -1.50 -4.62 22.55
N GLU A 129 -0.49 -5.09 21.80
CA GLU A 129 0.70 -4.30 21.45
C GLU A 129 0.50 -3.40 20.21
N VAL A 130 -0.64 -3.51 19.53
CA VAL A 130 -0.96 -2.65 18.38
C VAL A 130 -1.33 -1.26 18.88
N ALA A 131 -0.72 -0.23 18.30
CA ALA A 131 -1.02 1.15 18.64
C ALA A 131 -2.53 1.44 18.49
N PRO A 132 -3.21 2.05 19.48
CA PRO A 132 -4.65 2.32 19.40
C PRO A 132 -5.09 3.08 18.13
N PRO A 133 -4.35 4.10 17.63
CA PRO A 133 -4.70 4.76 16.37
C PRO A 133 -4.65 3.83 15.16
N ALA A 134 -3.68 2.91 15.13
CA ALA A 134 -3.53 1.91 14.08
C ALA A 134 -4.71 0.94 14.06
N MET A 135 -5.08 0.40 15.24
CA MET A 135 -6.23 -0.50 15.39
C MET A 135 -7.55 0.20 15.00
N SER A 136 -7.77 1.43 15.49
CA SER A 136 -8.98 2.20 15.19
C SER A 136 -9.11 2.50 13.69
N SER A 137 -8.02 2.93 13.05
CA SER A 137 -8.01 3.24 11.61
C SER A 137 -8.26 2.01 10.76
N ALA A 138 -7.63 0.88 11.11
CA ALA A 138 -7.83 -0.38 10.43
C ALA A 138 -9.29 -0.88 10.55
N LYS A 139 -9.89 -0.80 11.74
CA LYS A 139 -11.31 -1.16 11.94
C LYS A 139 -12.24 -0.26 11.15
N THR A 140 -11.94 1.04 11.09
CA THR A 140 -12.76 2.01 10.35
C THR A 140 -12.79 1.72 8.86
N VAL A 141 -11.65 1.35 8.25
CA VAL A 141 -11.57 1.15 6.80
C VAL A 141 -12.09 -0.22 6.35
N THR A 142 -11.96 -1.27 7.16
CA THR A 142 -12.38 -2.63 6.76
C THR A 142 -13.62 -3.14 7.46
N ASN A 143 -14.04 -2.50 8.55
CA ASN A 143 -15.10 -2.99 9.42
C ASN A 143 -14.85 -4.45 9.86
N ALA A 144 -13.59 -4.79 10.13
CA ALA A 144 -13.15 -6.14 10.42
C ALA A 144 -12.83 -6.38 11.89
N GLU A 145 -12.99 -7.64 12.27
CA GLU A 145 -12.50 -8.19 13.53
C GLU A 145 -11.12 -8.79 13.30
N PHE A 146 -10.10 -8.13 13.84
CA PHE A 146 -8.71 -8.58 13.75
C PHE A 146 -8.41 -9.62 14.83
N ASN A 147 -7.77 -10.73 14.42
CA ASN A 147 -7.36 -11.82 15.31
C ASN A 147 -5.86 -12.12 15.21
N GLN A 148 -5.14 -11.43 14.32
CA GLN A 148 -3.70 -11.57 14.14
C GLN A 148 -3.06 -10.19 13.91
N ALA A 149 -1.90 -9.99 14.53
CA ALA A 149 -1.07 -8.83 14.29
C ALA A 149 0.40 -9.23 14.07
N ARG A 150 1.05 -8.49 13.18
CA ARG A 150 2.49 -8.53 12.96
C ARG A 150 3.01 -7.11 12.90
N ILE A 151 4.29 -6.97 13.18
CA ILE A 151 5.03 -5.73 13.03
C ILE A 151 6.12 -5.97 12.01
N GLU A 152 6.28 -5.03 11.09
CA GLU A 152 7.34 -5.00 10.10
C GLU A 152 8.18 -3.75 10.33
N LEU A 153 9.47 -3.94 10.61
CA LEU A 153 10.47 -2.87 10.62
C LEU A 153 11.11 -2.82 9.24
N LYS A 154 10.83 -1.76 8.50
CA LYS A 154 11.39 -1.52 7.17
C LYS A 154 12.86 -1.12 7.25
N SER A 155 13.54 -1.18 6.11
CA SER A 155 14.96 -0.79 5.98
C SER A 155 15.21 0.70 6.26
N ASP A 156 14.20 1.55 6.11
CA ASP A 156 14.25 2.99 6.45
C ASP A 156 13.99 3.26 7.95
N GLY A 157 13.84 2.21 8.76
CA GLY A 157 13.53 2.31 10.19
C GLY A 157 12.05 2.60 10.48
N SER A 158 11.22 2.76 9.46
CA SER A 158 9.78 2.91 9.66
C SER A 158 9.15 1.60 10.12
N LEU A 159 8.15 1.73 10.97
CA LEU A 159 7.43 0.62 11.57
C LEU A 159 6.02 0.57 10.98
N ILE A 160 5.59 -0.63 10.58
CA ILE A 160 4.24 -0.88 10.09
C ILE A 160 3.63 -2.03 10.86
N TYR A 161 2.36 -1.88 11.25
CA TYR A 161 1.53 -2.97 11.73
C TYR A 161 0.80 -3.61 10.56
N ILE A 162 0.85 -4.94 10.50
CA ILE A 162 0.10 -5.76 9.56
C ILE A 162 -0.97 -6.49 10.36
N LEU A 163 -2.23 -6.10 10.18
CA LEU A 163 -3.37 -6.61 10.93
C LEU A 163 -4.21 -7.51 10.02
N ARG A 164 -4.44 -8.76 10.43
CA ARG A 164 -5.25 -9.72 9.68
C ARG A 164 -6.48 -10.16 10.47
N GLY A 165 -7.60 -10.29 9.78
CA GLY A 165 -8.90 -10.55 10.38
C GLY A 165 -9.95 -10.95 9.35
N ARG A 166 -11.22 -10.81 9.74
CA ARG A 166 -12.36 -10.98 8.82
C ARG A 166 -13.33 -9.81 8.92
N ASN A 167 -13.85 -9.38 7.78
CA ASN A 167 -14.91 -8.38 7.73
C ASN A 167 -16.27 -9.00 8.09
N GLN A 168 -17.32 -8.17 8.18
CA GLN A 168 -18.68 -8.62 8.50
C GLN A 168 -19.28 -9.61 7.48
N GLN A 169 -18.73 -9.66 6.27
CA GLN A 169 -19.16 -10.59 5.21
C GLN A 169 -18.42 -11.94 5.29
N GLY A 170 -17.47 -12.09 6.23
CA GLY A 170 -16.69 -13.30 6.41
C GLY A 170 -15.46 -13.39 5.51
N PHE A 171 -15.17 -12.37 4.70
CA PHE A 171 -13.96 -12.33 3.88
C PHE A 171 -12.75 -11.99 4.73
N GLU A 172 -11.61 -12.63 4.43
CA GLU A 172 -10.35 -12.27 5.07
C GLU A 172 -9.87 -10.91 4.61
N VAL A 173 -9.33 -10.15 5.55
CA VAL A 173 -8.71 -8.84 5.27
C VAL A 173 -7.35 -8.75 5.92
N GLU A 174 -6.43 -8.05 5.28
CA GLU A 174 -5.13 -7.67 5.81
C GLU A 174 -4.91 -6.17 5.61
N VAL A 175 -4.54 -5.45 6.66
CA VAL A 175 -4.35 -4.00 6.64
C VAL A 175 -2.94 -3.67 7.07
N GLN A 176 -2.23 -2.88 6.28
CA GLN A 176 -0.94 -2.31 6.63
C GLN A 176 -1.11 -0.86 7.08
N VAL A 177 -0.82 -0.61 8.35
CA VAL A 177 -1.08 0.66 9.02
C VAL A 177 0.12 1.10 9.87
N THR A 178 0.44 2.38 9.80
CA THR A 178 1.49 3.00 10.62
C THR A 178 1.04 3.19 12.08
N PRO A 179 1.94 3.40 13.05
CA PRO A 179 1.57 3.68 14.45
C PRO A 179 0.64 4.89 14.63
N SER A 180 0.72 5.88 13.75
CA SER A 180 -0.14 7.06 13.74
C SER A 180 -1.53 6.82 13.15
N GLY A 181 -1.81 5.62 12.61
CA GLY A 181 -3.10 5.29 11.99
C GLY A 181 -3.16 5.52 10.49
N THR A 182 -2.09 5.98 9.84
CA THR A 182 -2.08 6.13 8.38
C THR A 182 -2.08 4.75 7.69
N ILE A 183 -3.11 4.50 6.88
CA ILE A 183 -3.26 3.27 6.09
C ILE A 183 -2.40 3.37 4.83
N SER A 184 -1.56 2.36 4.60
CA SER A 184 -0.74 2.26 3.39
C SER A 184 -1.29 1.27 2.38
N GLN A 185 -1.92 0.20 2.86
CA GLN A 185 -2.47 -0.87 2.03
C GLN A 185 -3.62 -1.56 2.75
N VAL A 186 -4.65 -1.93 1.97
CA VAL A 186 -5.75 -2.81 2.40
C VAL A 186 -5.88 -3.93 1.39
N ASP A 187 -5.68 -5.15 1.83
CA ASP A 187 -5.88 -6.36 1.06
C ASP A 187 -7.15 -7.04 1.54
N GLU A 188 -8.06 -7.33 0.62
CA GLU A 188 -9.33 -7.99 0.90
C GLU A 188 -9.44 -9.22 0.02
N GLN A 189 -9.75 -10.36 0.64
CA GLN A 189 -10.07 -11.57 -0.10
C GLN A 189 -11.40 -11.35 -0.84
N ILE A 190 -11.40 -11.64 -2.13
CA ILE A 190 -12.59 -11.51 -2.98
C ILE A 190 -12.80 -12.78 -3.79
N GLU A 191 -14.03 -12.95 -4.27
CA GLU A 191 -14.32 -13.94 -5.29
C GLU A 191 -13.75 -13.52 -6.65
N VAL A 192 -13.47 -14.51 -7.50
CA VAL A 192 -12.95 -14.27 -8.86
C VAL A 192 -13.92 -13.43 -9.71
N SER A 193 -15.22 -13.50 -9.42
CA SER A 193 -16.27 -12.69 -10.03
C SER A 193 -16.08 -11.18 -9.80
N GLY A 194 -15.40 -10.79 -8.71
CA GLY A 194 -15.07 -9.40 -8.38
C GLY A 194 -13.79 -8.87 -9.06
N VAL A 195 -13.15 -9.67 -9.91
CA VAL A 195 -11.88 -9.33 -10.56
C VAL A 195 -12.13 -8.88 -12.01
N PRO A 196 -11.51 -7.78 -12.47
CA PRO A 196 -11.58 -7.34 -13.86
C PRO A 196 -11.19 -8.46 -14.82
N GLU A 197 -11.97 -8.64 -15.89
CA GLU A 197 -11.75 -9.71 -16.87
C GLU A 197 -10.34 -9.65 -17.49
N VAL A 198 -9.80 -8.44 -17.66
CA VAL A 198 -8.44 -8.22 -18.19
C VAL A 198 -7.38 -8.82 -17.25
N ALA A 199 -7.51 -8.64 -15.94
CA ALA A 199 -6.61 -9.24 -14.96
C ALA A 199 -6.76 -10.77 -14.91
N VAL A 200 -7.99 -11.29 -15.01
CA VAL A 200 -8.23 -12.76 -15.09
C VAL A 200 -7.60 -13.36 -16.36
N LYS A 201 -7.71 -12.68 -17.51
CA LYS A 201 -7.05 -13.09 -18.76
C LYS A 201 -5.54 -13.06 -18.63
N ALA A 202 -4.97 -12.04 -17.98
CA ALA A 202 -3.55 -11.98 -17.69
C ALA A 202 -3.10 -13.14 -16.79
N PHE A 203 -3.83 -13.45 -15.71
CA PHE A 203 -3.56 -14.60 -14.85
C PHE A 203 -3.56 -15.91 -15.65
N LYS A 204 -4.62 -16.19 -16.42
CA LYS A 204 -4.73 -17.41 -17.23
C LYS A 204 -3.62 -17.55 -18.27
N ARG A 205 -3.06 -16.44 -18.76
CA ARG A 205 -1.92 -16.46 -19.69
C ARG A 205 -0.64 -16.90 -19.00
N TRP A 206 -0.42 -16.48 -17.76
CA TRP A 206 0.79 -16.80 -16.98
C TRP A 206 0.72 -18.17 -16.30
N ALA A 207 -0.48 -18.57 -15.86
CA ALA A 207 -0.71 -19.78 -15.06
C ALA A 207 -1.96 -20.55 -15.55
N PRO A 208 -1.98 -21.04 -16.81
CA PRO A 208 -3.17 -21.64 -17.43
C PRO A 208 -3.65 -22.94 -16.79
N ASN A 209 -2.75 -23.68 -16.14
CA ASN A 209 -3.01 -25.01 -15.60
C ASN A 209 -2.95 -25.06 -14.06
N ASP A 210 -2.71 -23.92 -13.42
CA ASP A 210 -2.56 -23.86 -11.97
C ASP A 210 -3.92 -23.73 -11.28
N GLN A 211 -4.06 -24.42 -10.15
CA GLN A 211 -5.26 -24.32 -9.32
C GLN A 211 -5.20 -23.03 -8.49
N LEU A 212 -6.15 -22.13 -8.75
CA LEU A 212 -6.34 -20.91 -7.97
C LEU A 212 -6.84 -21.26 -6.57
N ILE A 213 -6.11 -20.84 -5.53
CA ILE A 213 -6.45 -21.09 -4.12
C ILE A 213 -7.29 -19.93 -3.56
N SER A 214 -6.85 -18.70 -3.79
CA SER A 214 -7.57 -17.51 -3.35
C SER A 214 -7.26 -16.30 -4.23
N THR A 215 -8.16 -15.33 -4.23
CA THR A 215 -7.96 -14.05 -4.90
C THR A 215 -8.09 -12.92 -3.90
N TRP A 216 -7.22 -11.93 -4.02
CA TRP A 216 -7.22 -10.76 -3.15
C TRP A 216 -7.22 -9.50 -3.99
N ARG A 217 -7.93 -8.48 -3.54
CA ARG A 217 -7.86 -7.11 -4.04
C ARG A 217 -7.04 -6.28 -3.07
N SER A 218 -5.92 -5.76 -3.55
CA SER A 218 -5.06 -4.83 -2.81
C SER A 218 -5.37 -3.40 -3.25
N THR A 219 -5.66 -2.54 -2.29
CA THR A 219 -5.88 -1.10 -2.50
C THR A 219 -4.69 -0.33 -1.93
N ARG A 220 -3.96 0.38 -2.78
CA ARG A 220 -2.76 1.15 -2.41
C ARG A 220 -2.83 2.53 -3.06
N LEU A 221 -2.92 3.59 -2.26
CA LEU A 221 -2.94 4.98 -2.77
C LEU A 221 -3.98 5.23 -3.89
N GLY A 222 -5.12 4.55 -3.85
CA GLY A 222 -6.19 4.66 -4.86
C GLY A 222 -6.01 3.75 -6.08
N GLU A 223 -4.92 2.99 -6.18
CA GLU A 223 -4.73 1.96 -7.20
C GLU A 223 -5.19 0.59 -6.71
N PHE A 224 -5.68 -0.23 -7.64
CA PHE A 224 -6.08 -1.60 -7.39
C PHE A 224 -5.10 -2.58 -8.04
N PHE A 225 -4.66 -3.55 -7.24
CA PHE A 225 -3.95 -4.73 -7.68
C PHE A 225 -4.73 -5.98 -7.28
N TYR A 226 -4.63 -7.02 -8.08
CA TYR A 226 -5.30 -8.30 -7.87
C TYR A 226 -4.26 -9.38 -7.68
N GLN A 227 -4.26 -10.00 -6.51
CA GLN A 227 -3.34 -11.07 -6.17
C GLN A 227 -4.04 -12.42 -6.36
N PHE A 228 -3.47 -13.26 -7.23
CA PHE A 228 -3.91 -14.64 -7.44
C PHE A 228 -2.94 -15.55 -6.72
N VAL A 229 -3.42 -16.17 -5.64
CA VAL A 229 -2.62 -17.08 -4.82
C VAL A 229 -2.78 -18.49 -5.37
N ILE A 230 -1.66 -19.11 -5.73
CA ILE A 230 -1.56 -20.52 -6.09
C ILE A 230 -0.59 -21.22 -5.13
N GLN A 231 -0.35 -22.51 -5.31
CA GLN A 231 0.31 -23.33 -4.30
C GLN A 231 1.72 -22.85 -3.92
N ASP A 232 2.55 -22.50 -4.91
CA ASP A 232 3.98 -22.21 -4.71
C ASP A 232 4.32 -20.71 -4.78
N PHE A 233 3.46 -19.91 -5.38
CA PHE A 233 3.68 -18.48 -5.57
C PHE A 233 2.34 -17.73 -5.65
N TRP A 234 2.39 -16.41 -5.70
CA TRP A 234 1.24 -15.60 -6.07
C TRP A 234 1.61 -14.59 -7.14
N LEU A 235 0.62 -14.22 -7.95
CA LEU A 235 0.72 -13.25 -9.02
C LEU A 235 -0.02 -11.98 -8.60
N GLU A 236 0.65 -10.85 -8.56
CA GLU A 236 0.00 -9.55 -8.41
C GLU A 236 -0.15 -8.92 -9.79
N ILE A 237 -1.38 -8.58 -10.17
CA ILE A 237 -1.73 -8.05 -11.49
C ILE A 237 -2.44 -6.71 -11.31
N SER A 238 -2.01 -5.67 -12.03
CA SER A 238 -2.71 -4.38 -12.02
C SER A 238 -4.13 -4.51 -12.59
N ALA A 239 -5.04 -3.62 -12.23
CA ALA A 239 -6.43 -3.65 -12.71
C ALA A 239 -6.57 -3.65 -14.25
N ASP A 240 -5.64 -3.01 -14.95
CA ASP A 240 -5.55 -2.96 -16.41
C ASP A 240 -4.84 -4.16 -17.05
N GLY A 241 -4.28 -5.08 -16.24
CA GLY A 241 -3.54 -6.27 -16.68
C GLY A 241 -2.17 -5.99 -17.29
N ASN A 242 -1.70 -4.73 -17.31
CA ASN A 242 -0.44 -4.36 -17.97
C ASN A 242 0.81 -4.67 -17.13
N LYS A 243 0.65 -4.80 -15.81
CA LYS A 243 1.73 -5.15 -14.88
C LYS A 243 1.41 -6.47 -14.21
N VAL A 244 2.39 -7.38 -14.25
CA VAL A 244 2.35 -8.67 -13.54
C VAL A 244 3.63 -8.81 -12.72
N VAL A 245 3.49 -9.02 -11.42
CA VAL A 245 4.60 -9.27 -10.49
C VAL A 245 4.42 -10.66 -9.90
N ILE A 246 5.50 -11.46 -9.89
CA ILE A 246 5.48 -12.82 -9.37
C ILE A 246 6.20 -12.85 -8.04
N TYR A 247 5.53 -13.34 -7.01
CA TYR A 247 6.08 -13.51 -5.68
C TYR A 247 6.18 -14.99 -5.33
N ARG A 248 7.39 -15.51 -5.22
CA ARG A 248 7.61 -16.90 -4.84
C ARG A 248 7.58 -17.06 -3.33
N LYS A 249 6.87 -18.09 -2.85
CA LYS A 249 6.97 -18.50 -1.46
C LYS A 249 8.36 -19.08 -1.24
N LYS A 250 9.06 -18.64 -0.21
CA LYS A 250 10.36 -19.21 0.15
C LYS A 250 10.15 -20.66 0.59
N ILE A 251 10.67 -21.61 -0.18
CA ILE A 251 10.67 -23.02 0.20
C ILE A 251 11.85 -23.21 1.15
N ASN A 252 11.59 -23.64 2.38
CA ASN A 252 12.65 -24.14 3.26
C ASN A 252 13.05 -25.53 2.72
N ILE A 253 14.13 -25.57 1.93
CA ILE A 253 14.78 -26.81 1.47
C ILE A 253 15.85 -27.19 2.50
#